data_AF-C5KEQ4-F1
#
_entry.id   AF-C5KEQ4-F1
#
_cell.length_a   1.000
_cell.length_b   1.000
_cell.length_c   1.000
_cell.angle_alpha   90.00
_cell.angle_beta   90.00
_cell.angle_gamma   90.00
#
_symmetry.space_group_name_H-M   'P 1'
#
loop_
_entity.id
_entity.type
_entity.pdbx_description
1 polymer ?
#
loop_
_entity_poly.entity_id
_entity_poly.type
_entity_poly.pdbx_seq_one_letter_code
_entity_poly.pdbx_strand_id
1 'polypeptide(L)'
;MGALDSFNVEAMIPQDLSTNFYLYNGSGTTPDCEEVMVWVVAKTIQTISEDQLNRLRTLRHNGVSIGPNYRQTQALNGRRILDSTLTDNNSVPKPFRASWFILILIIIVPSLIIGK
;
A
#
# COMPACT_ATOMS: atom_id res chain seq x y z
N MET A 1 37.24 -9.21 -5.19
CA MET A 1 35.81 -9.39 -4.84
C MET A 1 35.28 -10.49 -5.72
N GLY A 2 34.87 -11.63 -5.14
CA GLY A 2 34.29 -12.73 -5.92
C GLY A 2 32.92 -12.31 -6.48
N ALA A 3 32.60 -12.76 -7.69
CA ALA A 3 31.26 -12.61 -8.24
C ALA A 3 30.28 -13.41 -7.36
N LEU A 4 29.11 -12.84 -7.09
CA LEU A 4 28.02 -13.58 -6.46
C LEU A 4 27.43 -14.53 -7.49
N ASP A 5 27.13 -15.76 -7.07
CA ASP A 5 26.37 -16.69 -7.88
C ASP A 5 24.96 -16.13 -8.13
N SER A 6 24.38 -16.46 -9.29
CA SER A 6 23.02 -16.08 -9.62
C SER A 6 22.03 -16.71 -8.64
N PHE A 7 21.07 -15.92 -8.15
CA PHE A 7 20.01 -16.39 -7.26
C PHE A 7 18.66 -15.77 -7.63
N ASN A 8 17.56 -16.39 -7.18
CA ASN A 8 16.20 -15.91 -7.45
C ASN A 8 15.76 -14.90 -6.37
N VAL A 9 15.65 -13.63 -6.75
CA VAL A 9 15.18 -12.54 -5.86
C VAL A 9 13.70 -12.69 -5.50
N GLU A 10 12.87 -13.25 -6.40
CA GLU A 10 11.44 -13.44 -6.16
C GLU A 10 11.18 -14.38 -4.97
N ALA A 11 12.09 -15.34 -4.75
CA ALA A 11 12.02 -16.24 -3.60
C ALA A 11 12.34 -15.54 -2.26
N MET A 12 12.84 -14.30 -2.28
CA MET A 12 13.18 -13.52 -1.10
C MET A 12 12.09 -12.51 -0.69
N ILE A 13 10.99 -12.43 -1.45
CA ILE A 13 9.86 -11.54 -1.16
C ILE A 13 8.58 -12.36 -0.99
N PRO A 14 7.58 -11.84 -0.24
CA PRO A 14 6.28 -12.50 -0.14
C PRO A 14 5.60 -12.64 -1.50
N GLN A 15 5.04 -13.82 -1.78
CA GLN A 15 4.41 -14.13 -3.07
C GLN A 15 3.19 -13.23 -3.38
N ASP A 16 2.51 -12.74 -2.35
CA ASP A 16 1.31 -11.90 -2.45
C ASP A 16 1.61 -10.39 -2.42
N LEU A 17 2.88 -9.97 -2.54
CA LEU A 17 3.27 -8.56 -2.49
C LEU A 17 2.54 -7.69 -3.53
N SER A 18 2.14 -8.26 -4.67
CA SER A 18 1.45 -7.53 -5.74
C SER A 18 0.01 -7.16 -5.40
N THR A 19 -0.60 -7.81 -4.40
CA THR A 19 -2.02 -7.60 -4.03
C THR A 19 -2.20 -7.30 -2.54
N ASN A 20 -1.17 -7.52 -1.71
CA ASN A 20 -1.27 -7.44 -0.26
C ASN A 20 -0.15 -6.58 0.36
N PHE A 21 -0.31 -5.26 0.30
CA PHE A 21 0.64 -4.26 0.77
C PHE A 21 -0.03 -2.98 1.29
N TYR A 22 0.75 -2.18 2.02
CA TYR A 22 0.45 -0.78 2.30
C TYR A 22 1.28 0.12 1.40
N LEU A 23 0.71 1.25 0.98
CA LEU A 23 1.38 2.25 0.14
C LEU A 23 1.32 3.63 0.80
N TYR A 24 2.46 4.32 0.89
CA TYR A 24 2.49 5.70 1.40
C TYR A 24 3.69 6.51 0.88
N ASN A 25 3.53 7.83 0.84
CA ASN A 25 4.62 8.76 0.55
C ASN A 25 5.45 9.02 1.82
N GLY A 26 6.77 8.99 1.69
CA GLY A 26 7.70 9.22 2.79
C GLY A 26 9.07 9.66 2.33
N SER A 27 10.06 9.44 3.19
CA SER A 27 11.44 9.86 2.95
C SER A 27 12.42 8.70 2.94
N GLY A 28 13.65 8.99 2.48
CA GLY A 28 14.81 8.16 2.76
C GLY A 28 15.03 8.00 4.28
N THR A 29 15.45 6.81 4.70
CA THR A 29 15.74 6.49 6.11
C THR A 29 17.20 6.71 6.51
N THR A 30 18.04 7.09 5.56
CA THR A 30 19.43 7.52 5.75
C THR A 30 19.53 9.04 5.79
N PRO A 31 20.66 9.62 6.25
CA PRO A 31 20.90 11.06 6.18
C PRO A 31 20.60 11.67 4.80
N ASP A 32 20.34 12.97 4.82
CA ASP A 32 19.66 13.82 3.83
C ASP A 32 18.13 13.66 3.77
N CYS A 33 17.58 12.51 4.17
CA CYS A 33 16.16 12.34 4.54
C CYS A 33 15.13 12.89 3.53
N GLU A 34 15.46 12.91 2.24
CA GLU A 34 14.63 13.52 1.19
C GLU A 34 13.24 12.87 1.11
N GLU A 35 12.18 13.70 1.01
CA GLU A 35 10.77 13.27 0.94
C GLU A 35 10.33 12.91 -0.48
N VAL A 36 11.12 12.07 -1.16
CA VAL A 36 10.91 11.68 -2.56
C VAL A 36 10.51 10.20 -2.73
N MET A 37 10.34 9.48 -1.62
CA MET A 37 10.13 8.04 -1.64
C MET A 37 8.64 7.68 -1.60
N VAL A 38 8.26 6.68 -2.41
CA VAL A 38 6.98 5.98 -2.29
C VAL A 38 7.28 4.60 -1.72
N TRP A 39 6.74 4.33 -0.53
CA TRP A 39 6.97 3.10 0.20
C TRP A 39 5.88 2.07 -0.09
N VAL A 40 6.29 0.88 -0.52
CA VAL A 40 5.46 -0.33 -0.60
C VAL A 40 5.88 -1.25 0.54
N VAL A 41 4.96 -1.53 1.46
CA VAL A 41 5.22 -2.38 2.63
C VAL A 41 4.36 -3.63 2.55
N ALA A 42 5.00 -4.79 2.37
CA ALA A 42 4.31 -6.08 2.36
C ALA A 42 3.54 -6.29 3.69
N LYS A 43 2.32 -6.83 3.61
CA LYS A 43 1.60 -7.24 4.84
C LYS A 43 2.02 -8.63 5.30
N THR A 44 2.35 -9.51 4.37
CA THR A 44 2.85 -10.85 4.64
C THR A 44 4.32 -10.80 5.04
N ILE A 45 4.68 -11.52 6.10
CA ILE A 45 6.05 -11.57 6.63
C ILE A 45 6.84 -12.64 5.90
N GLN A 46 8.01 -12.26 5.36
CA GLN A 46 9.00 -13.23 4.87
C GLN A 46 9.85 -13.73 6.05
N THR A 47 9.98 -15.05 6.18
CA THR A 47 10.71 -15.67 7.28
C THR A 47 12.10 -16.13 6.86
N ILE A 48 13.00 -16.19 7.84
CA ILE A 48 14.34 -16.76 7.76
C ILE A 48 14.56 -17.64 9.00
N SER A 49 15.55 -18.53 8.96
CA SER A 49 15.91 -19.33 10.14
C SER A 49 16.57 -18.47 11.22
N GLU A 50 16.51 -18.93 12.47
CA GLU A 50 17.19 -18.29 13.58
C GLU A 50 18.70 -18.20 13.36
N ASP A 51 19.32 -19.25 12.81
CA ASP A 51 20.74 -19.26 12.46
C ASP A 51 21.11 -18.18 11.43
N GLN A 52 20.26 -17.97 10.42
CA GLN A 52 20.45 -16.90 9.44
C GLN A 52 20.38 -15.53 10.10
N LEU A 53 19.40 -15.32 10.99
CA LEU A 53 19.24 -14.07 11.72
C LEU A 53 20.43 -13.80 12.66
N ASN A 54 20.93 -14.82 13.34
CA ASN A 54 22.10 -14.73 14.22
C ASN A 54 23.38 -14.39 13.44
N ARG A 55 23.58 -15.01 12.27
CA ARG A 55 24.67 -14.65 11.35
C ARG A 55 24.57 -13.19 10.89
N LEU A 56 23.38 -12.71 10.53
CA LEU A 56 23.17 -11.32 10.13
C LEU A 56 23.51 -10.33 11.26
N ARG A 57 23.08 -10.62 12.49
CA ARG A 57 23.29 -9.76 13.67
C ARG A 57 24.74 -9.73 14.16
N THR A 58 25.58 -10.68 13.74
CA THR A 58 26.99 -10.77 14.14
C THR A 58 27.96 -10.17 13.13
N LEU A 59 27.45 -9.63 12.01
CA LEU A 59 28.26 -9.01 10.98
C LEU A 59 29.07 -7.81 11.50
N ARG A 60 30.29 -7.68 10.99
CA ARG A 60 31.24 -6.63 11.36
C ARG A 60 31.85 -5.98 10.11
N HIS A 61 32.15 -4.70 10.20
CA HIS A 61 32.90 -3.94 9.21
C HIS A 61 34.11 -3.31 9.91
N ASN A 62 35.32 -3.54 9.38
CA ASN A 62 36.59 -3.10 9.98
C ASN A 62 36.72 -3.43 11.47
N GLY A 63 36.29 -4.63 11.85
CA GLY A 63 36.35 -5.10 13.24
C GLY A 63 35.30 -4.50 14.16
N VAL A 64 34.34 -3.70 13.67
CA VAL A 64 33.25 -3.09 14.45
C VAL A 64 31.89 -3.70 14.05
N SER A 65 31.02 -3.95 15.03
CA SER A 65 29.64 -4.42 14.75
C SER A 65 28.91 -3.42 13.86
N ILE A 66 28.21 -3.89 12.82
CA ILE A 66 27.46 -3.01 11.91
C ILE A 66 26.04 -2.69 12.38
N GLY A 67 25.57 -3.35 13.44
CA GLY A 67 24.21 -3.21 13.97
C GLY A 67 24.17 -2.66 15.40
N PRO A 68 23.01 -2.14 15.85
CA PRO A 68 21.77 -1.95 15.08
C PRO A 68 21.85 -0.77 14.09
N ASN A 69 21.31 -0.95 12.89
CA ASN A 69 21.41 -0.01 11.76
C ASN A 69 20.05 0.35 11.15
N TYR A 70 19.11 0.78 11.98
CA TYR A 70 17.77 1.20 11.56
C TYR A 70 17.42 2.58 12.12
N ARG A 71 16.55 3.31 11.42
CA ARG A 71 15.95 4.56 11.89
C ARG A 71 14.71 4.26 12.74
N GLN A 72 14.53 4.97 13.84
CA GLN A 72 13.30 4.90 14.65
C GLN A 72 12.08 5.33 13.82
N THR A 73 10.91 4.79 14.17
CA THR A 73 9.64 5.18 13.53
C THR A 73 9.37 6.67 13.72
N GLN A 74 8.72 7.28 12.74
CA GLN A 74 8.43 8.72 12.71
C GLN A 74 6.91 8.94 12.77
N ALA A 75 6.49 10.08 13.31
CA ALA A 75 5.07 10.42 13.41
C ALA A 75 4.39 10.47 12.04
N LEU A 76 3.11 10.09 11.97
CA LEU A 76 2.37 10.06 10.70
C LEU A 76 2.08 11.45 10.14
N ASN A 77 1.96 12.49 10.97
CA ASN A 77 1.72 13.88 10.55
C ASN A 77 0.55 14.02 9.55
N GLY A 78 -0.54 13.28 9.77
CA GLY A 78 -1.72 13.31 8.89
C GLY A 78 -1.57 12.60 7.55
N ARG A 79 -0.44 11.93 7.29
CA ARG A 79 -0.24 11.13 6.06
C ARG A 79 -1.30 10.03 5.95
N ARG A 80 -1.86 9.89 4.75
CA ARG A 80 -2.77 8.80 4.40
C ARG A 80 -1.96 7.57 4.02
N ILE A 81 -2.30 6.44 4.60
CA ILE A 81 -1.75 5.13 4.23
C ILE A 81 -2.82 4.41 3.42
N LEU A 82 -2.47 4.00 2.20
CA LEU A 82 -3.36 3.22 1.36
C LEU A 82 -3.16 1.73 1.64
N ASP A 83 -4.25 0.99 1.65
CA ASP A 83 -4.27 -0.45 1.81
C ASP A 83 -4.73 -1.07 0.49
N SER A 84 -3.91 -1.94 -0.10
CA SER A 84 -4.17 -2.56 -1.41
C SER A 84 -5.40 -3.47 -1.45
N THR A 85 -5.85 -3.97 -0.29
CA THR A 85 -6.96 -4.92 -0.17
C THR A 85 -8.30 -4.24 0.01
N LEU A 86 -8.32 -2.92 0.28
CA LEU A 86 -9.54 -2.16 0.35
C LEU A 86 -10.06 -1.89 -1.07
N THR A 87 -11.01 -2.71 -1.53
CA THR A 87 -11.86 -2.32 -2.65
C THR A 87 -12.79 -1.22 -2.17
N ASP A 88 -12.74 -0.05 -2.80
CA ASP A 88 -13.64 1.05 -2.47
C ASP A 88 -15.06 0.71 -2.96
N ASN A 89 -15.76 -0.13 -2.19
CA ASN A 89 -17.15 -0.51 -2.41
C ASN A 89 -18.09 0.72 -2.40
N ASN A 90 -17.58 1.89 -1.98
CA ASN A 90 -18.30 3.16 -1.96
C ASN A 90 -17.97 4.10 -3.15
N SER A 91 -17.02 3.73 -4.02
CA SER A 91 -16.63 4.53 -5.19
C SER A 91 -17.46 4.25 -6.45
N VAL A 92 -18.35 3.25 -6.43
CA VAL A 92 -19.42 3.17 -7.42
C VAL A 92 -20.43 4.25 -7.04
N PRO A 93 -20.56 5.37 -7.80
CA PRO A 93 -21.69 6.25 -7.60
C PRO A 93 -22.93 5.38 -7.81
N LYS A 94 -23.67 5.11 -6.73
CA LYS A 94 -24.94 4.38 -6.79
C LYS A 94 -25.73 5.07 -7.89
N PRO A 95 -26.12 4.38 -8.98
CA PRO A 95 -26.87 5.02 -10.05
C PRO A 95 -28.05 5.71 -9.37
N PHE A 96 -28.14 7.01 -9.57
CA PHE A 96 -29.18 7.85 -8.98
C PHE A 96 -30.49 7.13 -9.28
N ARG A 97 -31.09 6.48 -8.27
CA ARG A 97 -32.34 5.74 -8.44
C ARG A 97 -33.37 6.82 -8.70
N ALA A 98 -33.55 7.18 -9.97
CA ALA A 98 -34.66 8.00 -10.41
C ALA A 98 -35.91 7.22 -10.01
N SER A 99 -36.45 7.62 -8.86
CA SER A 99 -37.60 7.01 -8.23
C SER A 99 -38.71 6.93 -9.29
N TRP A 100 -39.38 5.78 -9.43
CA TRP A 100 -40.44 5.57 -10.43
C TRP A 100 -41.52 6.67 -10.38
N PHE A 101 -41.66 7.36 -9.24
CA PHE A 101 -42.51 8.53 -9.08
C PHE A 101 -42.15 9.72 -10.00
N ILE A 102 -40.89 9.90 -10.38
CA ILE A 102 -40.44 11.02 -11.23
C ILE A 102 -40.83 10.77 -12.71
N LEU A 103 -40.78 9.52 -13.18
CA LEU A 103 -41.24 9.17 -14.54
C LEU A 103 -42.76 9.29 -14.69
N ILE A 104 -43.51 8.99 -13.62
CA ILE A 104 -44.97 9.13 -13.59
C ILE A 104 -45.39 10.61 -13.69
N LEU A 105 -44.67 11.53 -13.06
CA LEU A 105 -44.96 12.97 -13.16
C LEU A 105 -44.70 13.53 -14.57
N ILE A 106 -43.68 13.06 -15.28
CA ILE A 106 -43.35 13.55 -16.64
C ILE A 106 -44.38 13.07 -17.69
N ILE A 107 -45.05 11.94 -17.48
CA ILE A 107 -46.05 11.42 -18.43
C ILE A 107 -47.48 11.88 -18.08
N ILE A 108 -47.81 11.98 -16.79
CA ILE A 108 -49.18 12.32 -16.36
C ILE A 108 -49.44 13.84 -16.39
N VAL A 109 -48.46 14.67 -16.03
CA VAL A 109 -48.65 16.13 -15.96
C VAL A 109 -48.94 16.76 -17.33
N PRO A 110 -48.25 16.40 -18.44
CA PRO A 110 -48.61 16.92 -19.77
C PRO A 110 -50.01 16.49 -20.20
N SER A 111 -50.42 15.25 -19.86
CA SER A 111 -51.73 14.69 -20.21
C SER A 111 -52.90 15.43 -19.54
N LEU A 112 -52.70 15.99 -18.34
CA LEU A 112 -53.70 16.82 -17.66
C LEU A 112 -53.71 18.28 -18.14
N ILE A 113 -52.60 18.79 -18.67
CA ILE A 113 -52.50 20.18 -19.13
C ILE A 113 -53.04 20.34 -20.56
N ILE A 114 -52.96 19.29 -21.39
CA ILE A 114 -53.42 19.32 -22.79
C ILE A 114 -54.93 19.02 -22.91
N GLY A 115 -55.58 18.57 -21.84
CA GLY A 115 -56.99 18.17 -21.82
C GLY A 115 -58.01 19.24 -21.39
N LYS A 116 -57.74 20.54 -21.59
CA LYS A 116 -58.70 21.60 -21.27
C LYS A 116 -58.71 22.73 -22.30
#